data_AF-A0A0B2SPQ9-F1
#
_entry.id   AF-A0A0B2SPQ9-F1
#
_cell.length_a   1.000
_cell.length_b   1.000
_cell.length_c   1.000
_cell.angle_alpha   90.00
_cell.angle_beta   90.00
_cell.angle_gamma   90.00
#
_symmetry.space_group_name_H-M   'P 1'
#
loop_
_entity.id
_entity.type
_entity.pdbx_description
1 polymer ?
#
loop_
_entity_poly.entity_id
_entity_poly.type
_entity_poly.pdbx_seq_one_letter_code
_entity_poly.pdbx_strand_id
1 'polypeptide(L)'
;MASSSSHAIITTYDVFVSFRGEDTRNNFTAFLFESLFENSIHAFKDDTHLQKGESIGIAPELLQAIQESRLFLVVFSKNYASSTWCLRELAHICNCTIEASPSRVLPIFYDVDPS
;
A
#
# COMPACT_ATOMS: atom_id res chain seq x y z
N MET A 1 -37.50 13.52 -10.43
CA MET A 1 -36.43 12.60 -10.85
C MET A 1 -35.25 12.88 -9.94
N ALA A 2 -34.97 12.00 -8.98
CA ALA A 2 -33.85 12.19 -8.05
C ALA A 2 -32.55 11.91 -8.80
N SER A 3 -31.71 12.92 -8.96
CA SER A 3 -30.35 12.76 -9.48
C SER A 3 -29.54 12.00 -8.43
N SER A 4 -29.19 10.75 -8.73
CA SER A 4 -28.24 10.00 -7.93
C SER A 4 -26.86 10.61 -8.18
N SER A 5 -26.44 11.51 -7.30
CA SER A 5 -25.05 11.94 -7.19
C SER A 5 -24.27 10.74 -6.69
N SER A 6 -23.70 9.97 -7.63
CA SER A 6 -22.54 9.15 -7.30
C SER A 6 -21.46 10.14 -6.90
N HIS A 7 -21.23 10.27 -5.59
CA HIS A 7 -19.98 10.86 -5.14
C HIS A 7 -18.90 9.94 -5.70
N ALA A 8 -18.32 10.30 -6.85
CA ALA A 8 -17.07 9.74 -7.27
C ALA A 8 -16.13 9.99 -6.10
N ILE A 9 -15.83 8.96 -5.31
CA ILE A 9 -14.75 9.05 -4.34
C ILE A 9 -13.55 9.46 -5.16
N ILE A 10 -13.11 10.70 -4.98
CA ILE A 10 -11.90 11.20 -5.60
C ILE A 10 -10.78 10.46 -4.88
N THR A 11 -10.42 9.30 -5.42
CA THR A 11 -9.28 8.54 -4.95
C THR A 11 -8.04 9.20 -5.51
N THR A 12 -7.24 9.78 -4.64
CA THR A 12 -5.97 10.41 -5.01
C THR A 12 -5.00 9.38 -5.60
N TYR A 13 -5.10 8.12 -5.14
CA TYR A 13 -4.22 7.02 -5.55
C TYR A 13 -5.01 5.86 -6.14
N ASP A 14 -4.53 5.31 -7.26
CA ASP A 14 -5.05 4.07 -7.82
C ASP A 14 -4.57 2.87 -7.00
N VAL A 15 -3.32 2.90 -6.54
CA VAL A 15 -2.71 1.81 -5.77
C VAL A 15 -1.90 2.33 -4.61
N PHE A 16 -2.07 1.70 -3.47
CA PHE A 16 -1.15 1.77 -2.34
C PHE A 16 -0.17 0.61 -2.43
N VAL A 17 1.13 0.86 -2.33
CA VAL A 17 2.15 -0.21 -2.35
C VAL A 17 2.87 -0.25 -1.00
N SER A 18 2.59 -1.28 -0.19
CA SER A 18 3.35 -1.60 1.03
C SER A 18 4.44 -2.62 0.70
N PHE A 19 5.68 -2.33 1.10
CA PHE A 19 6.83 -3.18 0.83
C PHE A 19 7.92 -2.97 1.87
N ARG A 20 8.82 -3.95 2.03
CA ARG A 20 10.00 -3.78 2.87
C ARG A 20 11.11 -3.13 2.05
N GLY A 21 11.38 -1.84 2.30
CA GLY A 21 12.37 -1.10 1.53
C GLY A 21 13.79 -1.69 1.58
N GLU A 22 14.18 -2.33 2.68
CA GLU A 22 15.47 -3.03 2.79
C GLU A 22 15.61 -4.21 1.83
N ASP A 23 14.49 -4.89 1.55
CA ASP A 23 14.49 -6.11 0.75
C ASP A 23 14.32 -5.79 -0.74
N THR A 24 13.40 -4.86 -1.07
CA THR A 24 12.92 -4.73 -2.44
C THR A 24 13.05 -3.35 -3.10
N ARG A 25 13.45 -2.29 -2.38
CA ARG A 25 13.44 -0.90 -2.90
C ARG A 25 14.14 -0.74 -4.24
N ASN A 26 15.33 -1.33 -4.38
CA ASN A 26 16.21 -1.12 -5.52
C ASN A 26 16.15 -2.27 -6.54
N ASN A 27 15.18 -3.18 -6.42
CA ASN A 27 15.02 -4.31 -7.33
C ASN A 27 13.56 -4.40 -7.81
N PHE A 28 12.84 -5.47 -7.49
CA PHE A 28 11.43 -5.70 -7.78
C PHE A 28 10.54 -4.46 -7.59
N THR A 29 10.64 -3.77 -6.45
CA THR A 29 9.77 -2.61 -6.21
C THR A 29 10.12 -1.41 -7.09
N ALA A 30 11.40 -1.24 -7.49
CA ALA A 30 11.77 -0.20 -8.45
C ALA A 30 11.09 -0.45 -9.80
N PHE A 31 11.17 -1.68 -10.32
CA PHE A 31 10.52 -2.07 -11.58
C PHE A 31 8.99 -2.01 -11.50
N LEU A 32 8.42 -2.37 -10.34
CA LEU A 32 6.98 -2.26 -10.11
C LEU A 32 6.52 -0.80 -10.23
N PHE A 33 7.19 0.15 -9.57
CA PHE A 33 6.83 1.56 -9.68
C PHE A 33 7.04 2.13 -11.09
N GLU A 34 8.11 1.73 -11.77
CA GLU A 34 8.35 2.10 -13.17
C GLU A 34 7.20 1.62 -14.06
N SER A 35 6.81 0.35 -13.96
CA SER A 35 5.71 -0.23 -14.73
C SER A 35 4.36 0.43 -14.40
N LEU A 36 4.08 0.72 -13.13
CA LEU A 36 2.85 1.43 -12.74
C LEU A 36 2.81 2.83 -13.35
N PHE A 37 3.95 3.55 -13.33
CA PHE A 37 4.07 4.87 -13.92
C PHE A 37 3.87 4.84 -15.44
N GLU A 38 4.52 3.91 -16.15
CA GLU A 38 4.36 3.75 -17.60
C GLU A 38 2.91 3.47 -18.02
N ASN A 39 2.15 2.79 -17.15
CA ASN A 39 0.73 2.50 -17.38
C ASN A 39 -0.21 3.60 -16.86
N SER A 40 0.32 4.78 -16.48
CA SER A 40 -0.44 5.91 -15.93
C SER A 40 -1.25 5.55 -14.67
N ILE A 41 -0.76 4.60 -13.87
CA ILE A 41 -1.38 4.18 -12.62
C ILE A 41 -0.74 4.98 -11.49
N HIS A 42 -1.53 5.78 -10.78
CA HIS A 42 -1.00 6.63 -9.71
C HIS A 42 -0.79 5.83 -8.43
N ALA A 43 0.47 5.57 -8.07
CA ALA A 43 0.83 4.72 -6.95
C ALA A 43 1.39 5.52 -5.76
N PHE A 44 0.85 5.30 -4.56
CA PHE A 44 1.46 5.74 -3.32
C PHE A 44 2.61 4.81 -2.94
N LYS A 45 3.79 5.38 -2.69
CA LYS A 45 4.99 4.65 -2.29
C LYS A 45 5.18 4.72 -0.79
N ASP A 46 4.86 3.63 -0.10
CA ASP A 46 5.10 3.50 1.33
C ASP A 46 6.51 2.94 1.59
N ASP A 47 7.50 3.83 1.50
CA ASP A 47 8.88 3.46 1.76
C ASP A 47 9.19 3.54 3.26
N THR A 48 9.10 2.40 3.94
CA THR A 48 9.28 2.25 5.39
C THR A 48 10.63 2.72 5.94
N HIS A 49 11.58 3.17 5.12
CA HIS A 49 12.83 3.77 5.59
C HIS A 49 12.85 5.30 5.54
N LEU A 50 11.99 5.94 4.74
CA LEU A 50 11.94 7.41 4.67
C LEU A 50 11.38 8.04 5.95
N GLN A 51 10.62 7.28 6.75
CA GLN A 51 9.98 7.78 7.98
C GLN A 51 10.80 7.57 9.27
N LYS A 52 12.08 7.18 9.18
CA LYS A 52 12.95 7.08 10.39
C LYS A 52 13.19 8.42 11.11
N GLY A 53 12.68 9.54 10.60
CA GLY A 53 12.90 10.87 11.15
C GLY A 53 11.75 11.48 11.96
N GLU A 54 10.48 11.12 11.73
CA GLU A 54 9.36 11.84 12.34
C GLU A 54 8.25 10.90 12.82
N SER A 55 8.13 10.84 14.16
CA SER A 55 6.98 10.38 14.92
C SER A 55 6.76 8.86 15.05
N ILE A 56 6.59 8.43 16.30
CA ILE A 56 6.44 7.04 16.80
C ILE A 56 5.11 6.37 16.37
N GLY A 57 4.42 6.89 15.35
CA GLY A 57 3.10 6.43 14.90
C GLY A 57 2.88 6.63 13.40
N ILE A 58 1.90 5.91 12.86
CA ILE A 58 1.47 5.98 11.44
C ILE A 58 1.22 7.45 11.09
N ALA A 59 1.97 7.97 10.12
CA ALA A 59 1.86 9.37 9.71
C ALA A 59 0.42 9.67 9.24
N PRO A 60 -0.16 10.85 9.56
CA PRO A 60 -1.48 11.24 9.08
C PRO A 60 -1.65 11.11 7.55
N GLU A 61 -0.59 11.40 6.80
CA GLU A 61 -0.52 11.25 5.35
C GLU A 61 -0.68 9.79 4.92
N LEU A 62 -0.16 8.86 5.72
CA LEU A 62 -0.25 7.42 5.46
C LEU A 62 -1.68 6.92 5.65
N LEU A 63 -2.35 7.39 6.71
CA LEU A 63 -3.77 7.08 6.95
C LEU A 63 -4.64 7.61 5.82
N GLN A 64 -4.39 8.84 5.39
CA GLN A 64 -5.12 9.46 4.28
C GLN A 64 -4.89 8.70 2.98
N ALA A 65 -3.64 8.34 2.66
CA ALA A 65 -3.31 7.56 1.48
C ALA A 65 -4.02 6.19 1.49
N ILE A 66 -4.11 5.51 2.64
CA ILE A 66 -4.87 4.25 2.75
C ILE A 66 -6.36 4.47 2.45
N GLN A 67 -6.97 5.53 2.98
CA GLN A 67 -8.39 5.82 2.73
C GLN A 67 -8.67 6.20 1.27
N GLU A 68 -7.73 6.91 0.65
CA GLU A 68 -7.86 7.44 -0.72
C GLU A 68 -7.36 6.48 -1.81
N SER A 69 -6.84 5.30 -1.44
CA SER A 69 -6.33 4.31 -2.39
C SER A 69 -7.39 3.31 -2.84
N ARG A 70 -7.47 2.98 -4.12
CA ARG A 70 -8.47 2.01 -4.64
C ARG A 70 -8.06 0.56 -4.38
N LEU A 71 -6.79 0.23 -4.62
CA LEU A 71 -6.22 -1.10 -4.46
C LEU A 71 -4.98 -1.06 -3.56
N PHE A 72 -4.65 -2.17 -2.93
CA PHE A 72 -3.52 -2.33 -2.02
C PHE A 72 -2.64 -3.47 -2.50
N LEU A 73 -1.44 -3.15 -2.97
CA LEU A 73 -0.41 -4.11 -3.30
C LEU A 73 0.49 -4.31 -2.07
N VAL A 74 0.54 -5.52 -1.56
CA VAL A 74 1.39 -5.86 -0.40
C VAL A 74 2.49 -6.79 -0.87
N VAL A 75 3.73 -6.30 -0.89
CA VAL A 75 4.91 -7.08 -1.30
C VAL A 75 5.51 -7.75 -0.07
N PHE A 76 5.13 -9.00 0.14
CA PHE A 76 5.72 -9.87 1.16
C PHE A 76 7.10 -10.32 0.71
N SER A 77 8.10 -9.97 1.51
CA SER A 77 9.49 -10.36 1.32
C SER A 77 10.03 -10.98 2.61
N LYS A 78 11.23 -11.55 2.54
CA LYS A 78 11.85 -12.33 3.63
C LYS A 78 11.84 -11.62 4.99
N ASN A 79 12.07 -10.31 5.04
CA ASN A 79 12.14 -9.54 6.28
C ASN A 79 10.93 -8.60 6.49
N TYR A 80 9.86 -8.76 5.71
CA TYR A 80 8.67 -7.91 5.83
C TYR A 80 8.07 -7.98 7.24
N ALA A 81 7.83 -9.19 7.74
CA ALA A 81 7.27 -9.41 9.08
C ALA A 81 8.23 -9.06 10.23
N SER A 82 9.52 -8.83 9.95
CA SER A 82 10.49 -8.37 10.95
C SER A 82 10.36 -6.88 11.25
N SER A 83 9.66 -6.12 10.39
CA SER A 83 9.38 -4.70 10.57
C SER A 83 8.04 -4.51 11.28
N THR A 84 8.08 -4.04 12.53
CA THR A 84 6.86 -3.66 13.26
C THR A 84 6.05 -2.60 12.54
N TRP A 85 6.72 -1.76 11.74
CA TRP A 85 6.09 -0.75 10.90
C TRP A 85 5.26 -1.38 9.76
N CYS A 86 5.87 -2.30 8.99
CA CYS A 86 5.17 -3.02 7.91
C CYS A 86 3.94 -3.79 8.44
N LEU A 87 4.05 -4.41 9.62
CA LEU A 87 2.93 -5.12 10.24
C LEU A 87 1.81 -4.18 10.71
N ARG A 88 2.13 -2.97 11.17
CA ARG A 88 1.14 -1.96 11.56
C ARG A 88 0.38 -1.42 10.36
N GLU A 89 1.09 -1.14 9.27
CA GLU A 89 0.48 -0.77 7.97
C GLU A 89 -0.47 -1.86 7.50
N LEU A 90 0.01 -3.11 7.45
CA LEU A 90 -0.79 -4.24 7.00
C LEU A 90 -2.05 -4.40 7.86
N ALA A 91 -1.93 -4.31 9.19
CA ALA A 91 -3.08 -4.37 10.08
C ALA A 91 -4.08 -3.24 9.81
N HIS A 92 -3.61 -2.02 9.53
CA HIS A 92 -4.49 -0.91 9.18
C HIS A 92 -5.17 -1.10 7.83
N ILE A 93 -4.43 -1.52 6.80
CA ILE A 93 -5.02 -1.88 5.49
C ILE A 93 -6.10 -2.94 5.70
N CYS A 94 -5.79 -4.01 6.43
CA CYS A 94 -6.75 -5.08 6.74
C CYS A 94 -8.00 -4.54 7.44
N ASN A 95 -7.85 -3.74 8.49
CA ASN A 95 -8.99 -3.18 9.23
C ASN A 95 -9.84 -2.23 8.37
N CYS A 96 -9.22 -1.43 7.51
CA CYS A 96 -9.92 -0.49 6.65
C CYS A 96 -10.57 -1.15 5.43
N THR A 97 -10.10 -2.32 4.99
CA THR A 97 -10.44 -2.86 3.66
C THR A 97 -11.05 -4.25 3.68
N ILE A 98 -10.62 -5.15 4.58
CA ILE A 98 -11.06 -6.55 4.54
C ILE A 98 -12.50 -6.69 5.01
N GLU A 99 -12.96 -5.88 5.97
CA GLU A 99 -14.36 -5.90 6.41
C GLU A 99 -15.33 -5.37 5.34
N ALA A 100 -14.87 -4.46 4.47
CA ALA A 100 -15.72 -3.81 3.47
C ALA A 100 -15.59 -4.42 2.06
N SER A 101 -14.40 -4.86 1.66
CA SER A 101 -14.06 -5.30 0.29
C SER A 101 -12.69 -6.01 0.25
N PRO A 102 -12.63 -7.31 0.60
CA PRO A 102 -11.37 -8.06 0.63
C PRO A 102 -10.67 -8.15 -0.74
N SER A 103 -11.42 -8.04 -1.83
CA SER A 103 -10.90 -8.02 -3.20
C SER A 103 -10.01 -6.82 -3.54
N ARG A 104 -9.85 -5.85 -2.62
CA ARG A 104 -8.98 -4.68 -2.81
C ARG A 104 -7.53 -4.94 -2.45
N VAL A 105 -7.22 -6.04 -1.75
CA VAL A 105 -5.85 -6.39 -1.36
C VAL A 105 -5.28 -7.45 -2.30
N LEU A 106 -4.14 -7.14 -2.90
CA LEU A 106 -3.41 -7.98 -3.84
C LEU A 106 -2.03 -8.32 -3.25
N PRO A 107 -1.87 -9.53 -2.68
CA PRO A 107 -0.60 -9.95 -2.11
C PRO A 107 0.39 -10.37 -3.23
N ILE A 108 1.63 -9.93 -3.09
CA ILE A 108 2.76 -10.32 -3.93
C ILE A 108 3.79 -11.02 -3.04
N PHE A 109 4.11 -12.27 -3.33
CA PHE A 109 5.10 -13.04 -2.58
C PHE A 109 6.44 -13.00 -3.33
N TYR A 110 7.37 -12.19 -2.84
CA TYR A 110 8.70 -12.00 -3.43
C TYR A 110 9.74 -12.84 -2.67
N ASP A 111 10.17 -13.93 -3.30
CA ASP A 111 11.17 -14.87 -2.75
C ASP A 111 10.79 -15.42 -1.35
N VAL A 112 9.49 -15.61 -1.13
CA VAL A 112 8.90 -16.21 0.08
C VAL A 112 7.77 -17.15 -0.29
N ASP A 113 7.53 -18.14 0.56
CA ASP A 113 6.42 -19.08 0.40
C ASP A 113 5.12 -18.48 1.01
N PRO A 114 3.97 -18.57 0.32
CA PRO A 114 2.67 -18.18 0.87
C PRO A 114 2.10 -19.09 1.97
N SER A 115 2.66 -20.30 2.18
CA SER A 115 2.03 -21.41 2.92
C SER A 115 2.18 -21.42 4.44
#